data_AF-I6YAC0-F1
#
_entry.id   AF-I6YAC0-F1
#
_cell.length_a   1.000
_cell.length_b   1.000
_cell.length_c   1.000
_cell.angle_alpha   90.00
_cell.angle_beta   90.00
_cell.angle_gamma   90.00
#
_symmetry.space_group_name_H-M   'P 1'
#
loop_
_entity.id
_entity.type
_entity.pdbx_description
1 polymer ?
#
loop_
_entity_poly.entity_id
_entity_poly.type
_entity_poly.pdbx_seq_one_letter_code
_entity_poly.pdbx_strand_id
1 'polypeptide(L)'
;MTGSSVFSILPVFCVIGAFYFITKKKREQQSKQLSRKDDIWYVVKEYLKLSGRQGHKLADLSLYPRAQSISTLREYIFEVRQTLRVENARLQGIKLKAKKPSKLNQLLPFVQKPIKVFPKEEKYQRQIELKTLVLLAEKFSAYREYLDIYKQAIKSEKFLELVKKKLIGEALSKLTKQKKKIISRNRYLVCFRTIDKNHFLTPWEAIEIELFKNPKKNSKEKYKILFTSALNYNEELHWIYAMQLKYLRDKKNVEKRSIEAQRELERKQKRKEKLNKFFRLNKSQKKS
;
A
#
# COMPACT_ATOMS: atom_id res chain seq x y z
N MET A 1 -31.63 20.04 -41.42
CA MET A 1 -30.96 20.62 -40.23
C MET A 1 -30.84 19.57 -39.15
N THR A 2 -29.76 18.77 -39.16
CA THR A 2 -29.50 17.74 -38.13
C THR A 2 -28.06 17.88 -37.65
N GLY A 3 -27.77 19.06 -37.10
CA GLY A 3 -26.50 19.35 -36.46
C GLY A 3 -26.63 19.26 -34.94
N SER A 4 -25.72 18.48 -34.33
CA SER A 4 -25.18 18.72 -32.98
C SER A 4 -25.80 18.06 -31.73
N SER A 5 -26.44 16.89 -31.81
CA SER A 5 -26.70 16.09 -30.59
C SER A 5 -25.42 15.57 -29.91
N VAL A 6 -24.31 15.46 -30.65
CA VAL A 6 -23.01 14.95 -30.16
C VAL A 6 -22.26 15.97 -29.29
N PHE A 7 -22.47 17.28 -29.50
CA PHE A 7 -21.79 18.34 -28.74
C PHE A 7 -22.37 18.56 -27.34
N SER A 8 -23.61 18.13 -27.10
CA SER A 8 -24.28 18.29 -25.79
C SER A 8 -23.76 17.31 -24.72
N ILE A 9 -23.20 16.17 -25.13
CA ILE A 9 -22.76 15.11 -24.19
C ILE A 9 -21.27 15.26 -23.80
N LEU A 10 -20.47 15.95 -24.63
CA LEU A 10 -19.05 16.21 -24.40
C LEU A 10 -18.73 16.84 -23.01
N PRO A 11 -19.45 17.89 -22.54
CA PRO A 11 -19.17 18.49 -21.23
C PRO A 11 -19.40 17.51 -20.06
N VAL A 12 -20.38 16.61 -20.17
CA VAL A 12 -20.66 15.59 -19.13
C VAL A 12 -19.51 14.59 -19.01
N PHE A 13 -18.96 14.13 -20.14
CA PHE A 13 -17.79 13.24 -20.13
C PHE A 13 -16.53 13.92 -19.58
N CYS A 14 -16.32 15.20 -19.88
CA CYS A 14 -15.21 15.98 -19.32
C CYS A 14 -15.30 16.10 -17.79
N VAL A 15 -16.49 16.35 -17.23
CA VAL A 15 -16.71 16.44 -15.78
C VAL A 15 -16.46 15.09 -15.10
N ILE A 16 -16.97 13.98 -15.68
CA ILE A 16 -16.74 12.63 -15.16
C ILE A 16 -15.25 12.27 -15.21
N GLY A 17 -14.56 12.58 -16.32
CA GLY A 17 -13.13 12.36 -16.48
C GLY A 17 -12.28 13.17 -15.48
N ALA A 18 -12.64 14.44 -15.25
CA ALA A 18 -11.98 15.29 -14.26
C ALA A 18 -12.16 14.75 -12.84
N PHE A 19 -13.37 14.34 -12.45
CA PHE A 19 -13.63 13.70 -11.15
C PHE A 19 -12.82 12.41 -10.98
N TYR A 20 -12.72 11.58 -12.02
CA TYR A 20 -11.90 10.36 -12.00
C TYR A 20 -10.42 10.69 -11.82
N PHE A 21 -9.89 11.67 -12.55
CA PHE A 21 -8.48 12.06 -12.45
C PHE A 21 -8.15 12.66 -11.07
N ILE A 22 -9.03 13.51 -10.52
CA ILE A 22 -8.89 14.08 -9.18
C ILE A 22 -8.93 12.99 -8.11
N THR A 23 -9.88 12.06 -8.19
CA THR A 23 -10.00 10.96 -7.21
C THR A 23 -8.82 10.00 -7.29
N LYS A 24 -8.34 9.67 -8.50
CA LYS A 24 -7.13 8.87 -8.71
C LYS A 24 -5.89 9.58 -8.15
N LYS A 25 -5.69 10.86 -8.48
CA LYS A 25 -4.56 11.67 -7.98
C LYS A 25 -4.59 11.81 -6.46
N LYS A 26 -5.77 11.99 -5.85
CA LYS A 26 -5.93 12.00 -4.38
C LYS A 26 -5.58 10.65 -3.75
N ARG A 27 -5.98 9.51 -4.34
CA ARG A 27 -5.60 8.18 -3.86
C ARG A 27 -4.08 7.96 -3.95
N GLU A 28 -3.46 8.36 -5.06
CA GLU A 28 -2.01 8.29 -5.25
C GLU A 28 -1.24 9.24 -4.32
N GLN A 29 -1.80 10.41 -3.99
CA GLN A 29 -1.21 11.33 -3.01
C GLN A 29 -1.38 10.82 -1.58
N GLN A 30 -2.52 10.22 -1.23
CA GLN A 30 -2.76 9.61 0.08
C GLN A 30 -1.84 8.40 0.31
N SER A 31 -1.58 7.59 -0.72
CA SER A 31 -0.60 6.50 -0.62
C SER A 31 0.84 7.01 -0.47
N LYS A 32 1.14 8.20 -1.00
CA LYS A 32 2.43 8.91 -0.78
C LYS A 32 2.52 9.64 0.56
N GLN A 33 1.42 9.80 1.30
CA GLN A 33 1.37 10.67 2.49
C GLN A 33 2.02 10.05 3.75
N LEU A 34 2.43 8.78 3.68
CA LEU A 34 3.29 8.13 4.68
C LEU A 34 4.77 8.29 4.31
N SER A 35 5.18 9.55 4.29
CA SER A 35 6.52 9.98 3.90
C SER A 35 7.51 10.03 5.08
N ARG A 36 7.41 9.16 6.08
CA ARG A 36 8.46 9.06 7.11
C ARG A 36 8.77 7.60 7.40
N LYS A 37 9.74 7.09 6.62
CA LYS A 37 10.47 5.85 6.89
C LYS A 37 10.92 5.78 8.37
N ASP A 38 11.23 6.94 8.96
CA ASP A 38 11.66 7.09 10.35
C ASP A 38 10.57 6.68 11.34
N ASP A 39 9.32 7.15 11.16
CA ASP A 39 8.20 6.80 12.06
C ASP A 39 7.96 5.29 12.06
N ILE A 40 8.02 4.65 10.89
CA ILE A 40 7.81 3.19 10.74
C ILE A 40 9.00 2.40 11.30
N TRP A 41 10.21 2.93 11.17
CA TRP A 41 11.40 2.31 11.75
C TRP A 41 11.32 2.24 13.27
N TYR A 42 10.79 3.29 13.93
CA TYR A 42 10.53 3.24 15.38
C TYR A 42 9.53 2.16 15.76
N VAL A 43 8.50 1.92 14.95
CA VAL A 43 7.52 0.84 15.17
C VAL A 43 8.20 -0.51 15.22
N VAL A 44 9.00 -0.82 14.19
CA VAL A 44 9.65 -2.13 14.12
C VAL A 44 10.66 -2.28 15.25
N LYS A 45 11.37 -1.21 15.61
CA LYS A 45 12.24 -1.23 16.79
C LYS A 45 11.50 -1.53 18.09
N GLU A 46 10.38 -0.89 18.32
CA GLU A 46 9.58 -1.13 19.53
C GLU A 46 9.04 -2.57 19.54
N TYR A 47 8.59 -3.08 18.40
CA TYR A 47 8.19 -4.48 18.26
C TYR A 47 9.34 -5.45 18.54
N LEU A 48 10.55 -5.18 18.02
CA LEU A 48 11.74 -5.99 18.30
C LEU A 48 12.12 -5.94 19.78
N LYS A 49 11.97 -4.79 20.43
CA LYS A 49 12.18 -4.62 21.87
C LYS A 49 11.21 -5.48 22.68
N LEU A 50 9.92 -5.40 22.37
CA LEU A 50 8.85 -6.16 23.04
C LEU A 50 8.97 -7.68 22.80
N SER A 51 9.51 -8.09 21.66
CA SER A 51 9.75 -9.50 21.33
C SER A 51 11.11 -10.04 21.79
N GLY A 52 11.84 -9.31 22.65
CA GLY A 52 13.13 -9.74 23.20
C GLY A 52 14.29 -9.76 22.18
N ARG A 53 14.11 -9.18 21.00
CA ARG A 53 15.06 -9.17 19.88
C ARG A 53 15.80 -7.85 19.76
N GLN A 54 16.14 -7.27 20.90
CA GLN A 54 16.94 -6.05 20.96
C GLN A 54 18.32 -6.28 20.32
N GLY A 55 18.76 -5.32 19.49
CA GLY A 55 20.03 -5.39 18.76
C GLY A 55 19.92 -5.93 17.33
N HIS A 56 18.77 -6.47 16.92
CA HIS A 56 18.51 -6.83 15.52
C HIS A 56 18.54 -5.56 14.63
N LYS A 57 19.24 -5.63 13.51
CA LYS A 57 19.35 -4.51 12.55
C LYS A 57 18.28 -4.66 11.47
N LEU A 58 17.58 -3.58 11.12
CA LEU A 58 16.57 -3.64 10.08
C LEU A 58 17.23 -3.72 8.69
N ALA A 59 16.96 -4.79 7.93
CA ALA A 59 17.45 -4.96 6.56
C ALA A 59 16.50 -4.37 5.53
N ASP A 60 15.24 -4.78 5.60
CA ASP A 60 14.19 -4.35 4.68
C ASP A 60 12.94 -3.97 5.46
N LEU A 61 12.20 -3.00 4.92
CA LEU A 61 10.99 -2.47 5.50
C LEU A 61 10.06 -2.00 4.39
N SER A 62 8.83 -2.48 4.40
CA SER A 62 7.75 -2.02 3.54
C SER A 62 6.46 -1.85 4.34
N LEU A 63 5.61 -0.94 3.84
CA LEU A 63 4.35 -0.60 4.47
C LEU A 63 3.24 -0.68 3.43
N TYR A 64 2.19 -1.42 3.74
CA TYR A 64 1.03 -1.59 2.86
C TYR A 64 -0.25 -1.11 3.57
N PRO A 65 -1.02 -0.20 2.97
CA PRO A 65 -2.32 0.19 3.53
C PRO A 65 -3.28 -1.00 3.51
N ARG A 66 -3.92 -1.28 4.63
CA ARG A 66 -4.99 -2.30 4.69
C ARG A 66 -6.21 -1.83 3.91
N ALA A 67 -6.95 -2.79 3.34
CA ALA A 67 -8.24 -2.50 2.74
C ALA A 67 -9.22 -1.95 3.79
N GLN A 68 -9.84 -0.81 3.49
CA GLN A 68 -10.89 -0.20 4.32
C GLN A 68 -12.29 -0.69 3.97
N SER A 69 -12.45 -1.28 2.78
CA SER A 69 -13.72 -1.81 2.28
C SER A 69 -13.50 -3.15 1.61
N ILE A 70 -14.56 -3.93 1.52
CA ILE A 70 -14.58 -5.21 0.81
C ILE A 70 -14.26 -5.06 -0.68
N SER A 71 -14.64 -3.93 -1.31
CA SER A 71 -14.36 -3.65 -2.72
C SER A 71 -12.86 -3.50 -2.93
N THR A 72 -12.21 -2.70 -2.08
CA THR A 72 -10.77 -2.49 -2.13
C THR A 72 -10.00 -3.77 -1.90
N LEU A 73 -10.44 -4.63 -0.96
CA LEU A 73 -9.84 -5.94 -0.75
C LEU A 73 -9.91 -6.80 -2.01
N ARG A 74 -11.10 -6.89 -2.63
CA ARG A 74 -11.31 -7.66 -3.87
C ARG A 74 -10.45 -7.13 -5.02
N GLU A 75 -10.29 -5.81 -5.13
CA GLU A 75 -9.40 -5.19 -6.11
C GLU A 75 -7.94 -5.65 -5.92
N TYR A 76 -7.42 -5.60 -4.68
CA TYR A 76 -6.06 -6.06 -4.37
C TYR A 76 -5.84 -7.54 -4.67
N ILE A 77 -6.77 -8.40 -4.24
CA ILE A 77 -6.69 -9.85 -4.51
C ILE A 77 -6.72 -10.12 -6.02
N PHE A 78 -7.59 -9.42 -6.75
CA PHE A 78 -7.68 -9.57 -8.18
C PHE A 78 -6.38 -9.16 -8.88
N GLU A 79 -5.79 -8.03 -8.48
CA GLU A 79 -4.51 -7.56 -8.98
C GLU A 79 -3.41 -8.60 -8.72
N VAL A 80 -3.29 -9.11 -7.50
CA VAL A 80 -2.34 -10.19 -7.15
C VAL A 80 -2.51 -11.41 -8.04
N ARG A 81 -3.74 -11.90 -8.23
CA ARG A 81 -3.99 -13.07 -9.09
C ARG A 81 -3.61 -12.81 -10.55
N GLN A 82 -3.83 -11.60 -11.07
CA GLN A 82 -3.37 -11.24 -12.41
C GLN A 82 -1.83 -11.19 -12.48
N THR A 83 -1.18 -10.57 -11.51
CA THR A 83 0.28 -10.50 -11.43
C THR A 83 0.90 -11.89 -11.36
N LEU A 84 0.39 -12.77 -10.51
CA LEU A 84 0.87 -14.15 -10.39
C LEU A 84 0.68 -14.93 -11.69
N ARG A 85 -0.45 -14.76 -12.38
CA ARG A 85 -0.67 -15.38 -13.69
C ARG A 85 0.40 -14.95 -14.71
N VAL A 86 0.74 -13.66 -14.74
CA VAL A 86 1.76 -13.11 -15.64
C VAL A 86 3.15 -13.62 -15.27
N GLU A 87 3.51 -13.58 -13.99
CA GLU A 87 4.82 -14.06 -13.53
C GLU A 87 5.01 -15.56 -13.74
N ASN A 88 3.99 -16.38 -13.43
CA ASN A 88 4.07 -17.83 -13.64
C ASN A 88 4.24 -18.17 -15.13
N ALA A 89 3.49 -17.50 -16.01
CA ALA A 89 3.65 -17.70 -17.45
C ALA A 89 5.04 -17.27 -17.93
N ARG A 90 5.57 -16.16 -17.41
CA ARG A 90 6.94 -15.70 -17.70
C ARG A 90 7.99 -16.74 -17.28
N LEU A 91 7.85 -17.30 -16.07
CA LEU A 91 8.75 -18.34 -15.57
C LEU A 91 8.68 -19.64 -16.37
N GLN A 92 7.51 -19.96 -16.93
CA GLN A 92 7.29 -21.12 -17.79
C GLN A 92 7.60 -20.84 -19.28
N GLY A 93 8.05 -19.63 -19.64
CA GLY A 93 8.30 -19.26 -21.04
C GLY A 93 7.04 -19.14 -21.91
N ILE A 94 5.84 -19.15 -21.31
CA ILE A 94 4.56 -19.09 -22.03
C ILE A 94 4.22 -17.64 -22.37
N LYS A 95 4.06 -17.33 -23.67
CA LYS A 95 3.56 -16.03 -24.12
C LYS A 95 2.06 -15.91 -23.84
N LEU A 96 1.68 -15.14 -22.83
CA LEU A 96 0.28 -14.81 -22.59
C LEU A 96 -0.25 -13.90 -23.71
N LYS A 97 -1.30 -14.34 -24.42
CA LYS A 97 -2.05 -13.47 -25.32
C LYS A 97 -2.70 -12.36 -24.48
N ALA A 98 -2.26 -11.11 -24.68
CA ALA A 98 -2.91 -9.96 -24.05
C ALA A 98 -4.35 -9.92 -24.56
N LYS A 99 -5.34 -10.15 -23.66
CA LYS A 99 -6.73 -9.86 -23.98
C LYS A 99 -6.82 -8.35 -24.21
N LYS A 100 -6.88 -7.92 -25.47
CA LYS A 100 -7.18 -6.53 -25.80
C LYS A 100 -8.49 -6.18 -25.11
N PRO A 101 -8.54 -5.15 -24.24
CA PRO A 101 -9.81 -4.71 -23.69
C PRO A 101 -10.72 -4.39 -24.88
N SER A 102 -11.93 -4.95 -24.92
CA SER A 102 -12.87 -4.60 -25.98
C SER A 102 -13.07 -3.08 -25.96
N LYS A 103 -13.06 -2.44 -27.12
CA LYS A 103 -13.26 -0.98 -27.24
C LYS A 103 -14.56 -0.53 -26.53
N LEU A 104 -15.56 -1.42 -26.48
CA LEU A 104 -16.83 -1.22 -25.77
C LEU A 104 -16.66 -1.06 -24.24
N ASN A 105 -15.76 -1.81 -23.61
CA ASN A 105 -15.47 -1.71 -22.18
C ASN A 105 -14.68 -0.43 -21.82
N GLN A 106 -14.11 0.26 -22.81
CA GLN A 106 -13.51 1.58 -22.62
C GLN A 106 -14.54 2.71 -22.71
N LEU A 107 -15.61 2.52 -23.51
CA LEU A 107 -16.68 3.50 -23.72
C LEU A 107 -17.76 3.50 -22.63
N LEU A 108 -18.01 2.35 -21.98
CA LEU A 108 -19.01 2.23 -20.93
C LEU A 108 -18.34 1.82 -19.60
N PRO A 109 -17.82 2.78 -18.81
CA PRO A 109 -17.22 2.48 -17.50
C PRO A 109 -18.23 1.93 -16.49
N PHE A 110 -19.53 2.01 -16.79
CA PHE A 110 -20.64 1.53 -15.97
C PHE A 110 -21.06 0.09 -16.23
N VAL A 111 -20.45 -0.60 -17.21
CA VAL A 111 -20.64 -2.05 -17.32
C VAL A 111 -20.06 -2.66 -16.06
N GLN A 112 -20.95 -3.06 -15.14
CA GLN A 112 -20.58 -3.65 -13.87
C GLN A 112 -19.76 -4.90 -14.18
N LYS A 113 -18.44 -4.81 -13.97
CA LYS A 113 -17.59 -5.99 -14.02
C LYS A 113 -18.20 -7.00 -13.05
N PRO A 114 -18.33 -8.28 -13.43
CA PRO A 114 -18.86 -9.28 -12.53
C PRO A 114 -18.09 -9.21 -11.21
N ILE A 115 -18.81 -9.02 -10.11
CA ILE A 115 -18.22 -8.85 -8.79
C ILE A 115 -17.52 -10.16 -8.44
N LYS A 116 -16.21 -10.18 -8.56
CA LYS A 116 -15.41 -11.34 -8.15
C LYS A 116 -15.44 -11.42 -6.63
N VAL A 117 -15.81 -12.58 -6.12
CA VAL A 117 -15.87 -12.87 -4.68
C VAL A 117 -14.69 -13.76 -4.32
N PHE A 118 -14.09 -13.52 -3.15
CA PHE A 118 -12.93 -14.26 -2.67
C PHE A 118 -13.18 -14.77 -1.24
N PRO A 119 -14.02 -15.81 -1.04
CA PRO A 119 -14.56 -16.14 0.28
C PRO A 119 -13.50 -16.47 1.34
N LYS A 120 -12.40 -17.13 0.95
CA LYS A 120 -11.33 -17.52 1.87
C LYS A 120 -10.59 -16.30 2.39
N GLU A 121 -10.15 -15.43 1.48
CA GLU A 121 -9.44 -14.18 1.77
C GLU A 121 -10.34 -13.18 2.53
N GLU A 122 -11.63 -13.11 2.17
CA GLU A 122 -12.62 -12.29 2.88
C GLU A 122 -12.84 -12.79 4.32
N LYS A 123 -12.91 -14.11 4.53
CA LYS A 123 -13.03 -14.70 5.87
C LYS A 123 -11.80 -14.40 6.72
N TYR A 124 -10.60 -14.58 6.16
CA TYR A 124 -9.34 -14.25 6.82
C TYR A 124 -9.29 -12.78 7.25
N GLN A 125 -9.62 -11.86 6.35
CA GLN A 125 -9.62 -10.43 6.67
C GLN A 125 -10.61 -10.11 7.81
N ARG A 126 -11.80 -10.73 7.83
CA ARG A 126 -12.77 -10.54 8.92
C ARG A 126 -12.24 -11.02 10.28
N GLN A 127 -11.49 -12.12 10.32
CA GLN A 127 -10.87 -12.60 11.56
C GLN A 127 -9.87 -11.58 12.11
N ILE A 128 -9.04 -10.99 11.24
CA ILE A 128 -8.12 -9.92 11.63
C ILE A 128 -8.89 -8.70 12.13
N GLU A 129 -9.95 -8.27 11.43
CA GLU A 129 -10.74 -7.11 11.86
C GLU A 129 -11.32 -7.29 13.26
N LEU A 130 -11.85 -8.48 13.54
CA LEU A 130 -12.44 -8.80 14.83
C LEU A 130 -11.39 -8.84 15.93
N LYS A 131 -10.24 -9.50 15.70
CA LYS A 131 -9.13 -9.53 16.65
C LYS A 131 -8.68 -8.10 17.00
N THR A 132 -8.55 -7.26 15.98
CA THR A 132 -8.17 -5.87 16.15
C THR A 132 -9.25 -5.05 16.87
N LEU A 133 -10.55 -5.31 16.65
CA LEU A 133 -11.63 -4.66 17.39
C LEU A 133 -11.61 -5.02 18.89
N VAL A 134 -11.36 -6.29 19.22
CA VAL A 134 -11.25 -6.77 20.60
C VAL A 134 -10.11 -6.05 21.33
N LEU A 135 -8.92 -6.03 20.74
CA LEU A 135 -7.76 -5.36 21.34
C LEU A 135 -7.99 -3.85 21.53
N LEU A 136 -8.69 -3.20 20.60
CA LEU A 136 -9.05 -1.80 20.75
C LEU A 136 -10.06 -1.56 21.87
N ALA A 137 -11.06 -2.43 22.01
CA ALA A 137 -12.06 -2.34 23.07
C ALA A 137 -11.44 -2.48 24.46
N GLU A 138 -10.36 -3.27 24.61
CA GLU A 138 -9.60 -3.36 25.85
C GLU A 138 -8.98 -2.01 26.22
N LYS A 139 -8.37 -1.33 25.23
CA LYS A 139 -7.60 -0.09 25.43
C LYS A 139 -8.43 1.20 25.42
N PHE A 140 -9.57 1.21 24.74
CA PHE A 140 -10.33 2.43 24.46
C PHE A 140 -11.83 2.20 24.64
N SER A 141 -12.45 2.99 25.53
CA SER A 141 -13.89 2.87 25.86
C SER A 141 -14.80 3.01 24.64
N ALA A 142 -14.50 3.92 23.72
CA ALA A 142 -15.27 4.13 22.49
C ALA A 142 -15.38 2.86 21.61
N TYR A 143 -14.42 1.94 21.70
CA TYR A 143 -14.45 0.70 20.93
C TYR A 143 -15.16 -0.46 21.64
N ARG A 144 -15.41 -0.34 22.95
CA ARG A 144 -16.26 -1.30 23.70
C ARG A 144 -17.70 -1.25 23.18
N GLU A 145 -18.24 -0.05 23.02
CA GLU A 145 -19.57 0.15 22.45
C GLU A 145 -19.71 -0.56 21.09
N TYR A 146 -18.72 -0.43 20.20
CA TYR A 146 -18.74 -1.12 18.91
C TYR A 146 -18.63 -2.64 19.01
N LEU A 147 -17.83 -3.14 19.95
CA LEU A 147 -17.71 -4.58 20.20
C LEU A 147 -19.03 -5.16 20.75
N ASP A 148 -19.72 -4.42 21.61
CA ASP A 148 -21.01 -4.83 22.16
C ASP A 148 -22.11 -4.82 21.11
N ILE A 149 -22.15 -3.78 20.27
CA ILE A 149 -23.03 -3.74 19.10
C ILE A 149 -22.74 -4.92 18.18
N TYR A 150 -21.47 -5.26 17.94
CA TYR A 150 -21.10 -6.44 17.15
C TYR A 150 -21.64 -7.74 17.76
N LYS A 151 -21.45 -7.95 19.07
CA LYS A 151 -21.92 -9.16 19.79
C LYS A 151 -23.44 -9.29 19.76
N GLN A 152 -24.18 -8.19 19.81
CA GLN A 152 -25.64 -8.20 19.66
C GLN A 152 -26.04 -8.46 18.20
N ALA A 153 -25.39 -7.78 17.26
CA ALA A 153 -25.74 -7.82 15.85
C ALA A 153 -25.37 -9.14 15.18
N ILE A 154 -24.36 -9.88 15.66
CA ILE A 154 -23.89 -11.12 15.02
C ILE A 154 -24.99 -12.18 14.86
N LYS A 155 -26.01 -12.15 15.73
CA LYS A 155 -27.18 -13.04 15.67
C LYS A 155 -28.29 -12.53 14.75
N SER A 156 -28.26 -11.25 14.36
CA SER A 156 -29.29 -10.66 13.53
C SER A 156 -29.11 -11.02 12.06
N GLU A 157 -30.19 -11.46 11.41
CA GLU A 157 -30.20 -11.81 9.98
C GLU A 157 -29.73 -10.64 9.11
N LYS A 158 -30.18 -9.42 9.45
CA LYS A 158 -29.78 -8.18 8.78
C LYS A 158 -28.27 -7.96 8.78
N PHE A 159 -27.60 -8.24 9.89
CA PHE A 159 -26.14 -8.08 9.97
C PHE A 159 -25.40 -9.21 9.28
N LEU A 160 -25.89 -10.45 9.37
CA LEU A 160 -25.34 -11.58 8.63
C LEU A 160 -25.37 -11.32 7.11
N GLU A 161 -26.46 -10.78 6.58
CA GLU A 161 -26.57 -10.35 5.18
C GLU A 161 -25.59 -9.23 4.81
N LEU A 162 -25.37 -8.28 5.72
CA LEU A 162 -24.38 -7.22 5.50
C LEU A 162 -22.95 -7.76 5.45
N VAL A 163 -22.58 -8.63 6.40
CA VAL A 163 -21.23 -9.18 6.51
C VAL A 163 -20.93 -10.12 5.34
N LYS A 164 -21.91 -10.80 4.73
CA LYS A 164 -21.70 -11.53 3.46
C LYS A 164 -21.12 -10.64 2.35
N LYS A 165 -21.49 -9.37 2.35
CA LYS A 165 -21.14 -8.41 1.28
C LYS A 165 -20.09 -7.40 1.70
N LYS A 166 -19.72 -7.31 2.98
CA LYS A 166 -18.92 -6.22 3.58
C LYS A 166 -17.95 -6.72 4.64
N LEU A 167 -16.95 -5.89 4.93
CA LEU A 167 -16.10 -6.04 6.10
C LEU A 167 -16.87 -5.66 7.37
N ILE A 168 -16.40 -6.10 8.55
CA ILE A 168 -17.10 -5.92 9.84
C ILE A 168 -17.25 -4.42 10.13
N GLY A 169 -16.19 -3.65 9.96
CA GLY A 169 -16.24 -2.21 10.21
C GLY A 169 -17.24 -1.46 9.32
N GLU A 170 -17.34 -1.88 8.06
CA GLU A 170 -18.29 -1.31 7.10
C GLU A 170 -19.74 -1.75 7.41
N ALA A 171 -19.93 -3.01 7.83
CA ALA A 171 -21.24 -3.52 8.25
C ALA A 171 -21.75 -2.83 9.52
N LEU A 172 -20.91 -2.69 10.54
CA LEU A 172 -21.25 -1.99 11.80
C LEU A 172 -21.58 -0.52 11.55
N SER A 173 -20.82 0.14 10.67
CA SER A 173 -21.07 1.53 10.29
C SER A 173 -22.42 1.72 9.60
N LYS A 174 -22.86 0.74 8.79
CA LYS A 174 -24.20 0.75 8.20
C LYS A 174 -25.30 0.51 9.23
N LEU A 175 -25.08 -0.39 10.17
CA LEU A 175 -26.06 -0.71 11.21
C LEU A 175 -26.29 0.47 12.16
N THR A 176 -25.20 1.07 12.63
CA THR A 176 -25.20 2.18 13.60
C THR A 176 -25.48 3.55 12.98
N LYS A 177 -25.56 3.65 11.64
CA LYS A 177 -25.58 4.90 10.87
C LYS A 177 -24.34 5.80 11.11
N GLN A 178 -23.36 5.38 11.90
CA GLN A 178 -22.12 6.12 12.14
C GLN A 178 -21.12 5.85 11.01
N LYS A 179 -21.31 6.58 9.89
CA LYS A 179 -20.57 6.35 8.62
C LYS A 179 -19.04 6.48 8.70
N LYS A 180 -18.51 7.29 9.63
CA LYS A 180 -17.10 7.74 9.55
C LYS A 180 -16.14 7.11 10.56
N LYS A 181 -16.54 6.85 11.81
CA LYS A 181 -15.59 6.53 12.90
C LYS A 181 -14.88 5.18 12.73
N ILE A 182 -15.60 4.11 12.37
CA ILE A 182 -15.00 2.76 12.26
C ILE A 182 -14.29 2.57 10.90
N ILE A 183 -14.81 3.17 9.82
CA ILE A 183 -14.30 2.98 8.45
C ILE A 183 -13.03 3.79 8.19
N SER A 184 -12.87 4.98 8.81
CA SER A 184 -11.74 5.89 8.54
C SER A 184 -10.42 5.54 9.23
N ARG A 185 -10.27 4.28 9.65
CA ARG A 185 -9.09 3.79 10.37
C ARG A 185 -7.88 3.66 9.44
N ASN A 186 -6.75 4.20 9.91
CA ASN A 186 -5.48 4.18 9.19
C ASN A 186 -4.68 2.95 9.60
N ARG A 187 -5.14 1.78 9.13
CA ARG A 187 -4.49 0.49 9.37
C ARG A 187 -3.44 0.20 8.30
N TYR A 188 -2.31 -0.32 8.73
CA TYR A 188 -1.23 -0.72 7.85
C TYR A 188 -0.66 -2.08 8.23
N LEU A 189 -0.25 -2.82 7.21
CA LEU A 189 0.61 -3.96 7.33
C LEU A 189 2.06 -3.49 7.16
N VAL A 190 2.88 -3.71 8.18
CA VAL A 190 4.33 -3.49 8.10
C VAL A 190 4.96 -4.85 7.83
N CYS A 191 5.65 -4.97 6.70
CA CYS A 191 6.46 -6.16 6.40
C CYS A 191 7.93 -5.79 6.53
N PHE A 192 8.72 -6.62 7.20
CA PHE A 192 10.13 -6.33 7.41
C PHE A 192 10.99 -7.58 7.52
N ARG A 193 12.30 -7.38 7.39
CA ARG A 193 13.34 -8.38 7.69
C ARG A 193 14.43 -7.75 8.54
N THR A 194 15.03 -8.55 9.39
CA THR A 194 16.14 -8.11 10.23
C THR A 194 17.40 -8.92 9.94
N ILE A 195 18.54 -8.36 10.32
CA ILE A 195 19.79 -9.08 10.48
C ILE A 195 19.92 -9.31 11.99
N ASP A 196 20.04 -10.57 12.38
CA ASP A 196 20.22 -10.95 13.78
C ASP A 196 21.63 -10.61 14.30
N LYS A 197 21.90 -10.94 15.56
CA LYS A 197 23.21 -10.72 16.19
C LYS A 197 24.33 -11.55 15.56
N ASN A 198 23.98 -12.65 14.90
CA ASN A 198 24.90 -13.56 14.22
C ASN A 198 25.10 -13.19 12.75
N HIS A 199 24.63 -12.01 12.33
CA HIS A 199 24.69 -11.51 10.95
C HIS A 199 23.87 -12.33 9.94
N PHE A 200 22.92 -13.15 10.38
CA PHE A 200 22.00 -13.86 9.49
C PHE A 200 20.76 -13.02 9.20
N LEU A 201 20.34 -13.06 7.94
CA LEU A 201 19.14 -12.38 7.47
C LEU A 201 17.89 -13.20 7.83
N THR A 202 17.04 -12.67 8.70
CA THR A 202 15.81 -13.35 9.14
C THR A 202 14.79 -13.48 8.00
N PRO A 203 13.84 -14.43 8.10
CA PRO A 203 12.67 -14.46 7.23
C PRO A 203 11.85 -13.17 7.28
N TRP A 204 10.96 -12.99 6.31
CA TRP A 204 9.99 -11.90 6.32
C TRP A 204 9.01 -12.06 7.48
N GLU A 205 8.80 -10.98 8.20
CA GLU A 205 7.80 -10.84 9.25
C GLU A 205 6.76 -9.80 8.86
N ALA A 206 5.55 -9.96 9.40
CA ALA A 206 4.46 -9.03 9.18
C ALA A 206 3.80 -8.65 10.52
N ILE A 207 3.58 -7.36 10.72
CA ILE A 207 2.84 -6.83 11.87
C ILE A 207 1.76 -5.88 11.37
N GLU A 208 0.62 -5.89 12.05
CA GLU A 208 -0.45 -4.91 11.82
C GLU A 208 -0.36 -3.79 12.84
N ILE A 209 -0.50 -2.57 12.34
CA ILE A 209 -0.47 -1.36 13.12
C ILE A 209 -1.63 -0.44 12.74
N GLU A 210 -1.98 0.41 13.68
CA GLU A 210 -2.90 1.52 13.45
C GLU A 210 -2.26 2.85 13.83
N LEU A 211 -2.42 3.83 12.94
CA LEU A 211 -1.91 5.18 13.12
C LEU A 211 -3.03 6.13 13.57
N PHE A 212 -2.88 6.68 14.76
CA PHE A 212 -3.76 7.72 15.30
C PHE A 212 -3.08 9.07 15.20
N LYS A 213 -3.79 10.13 14.80
CA LYS A 213 -3.21 11.48 14.85
C LYS A 213 -2.86 11.84 16.28
N ASN A 214 -1.68 12.40 16.49
CA ASN A 214 -1.29 12.86 17.81
C ASN A 214 -2.16 14.07 18.20
N PRO A 215 -2.88 14.04 19.34
CA PRO A 215 -3.71 15.17 19.76
C PRO A 215 -2.88 16.42 20.08
N LYS A 216 -1.60 16.26 20.45
CA LYS A 216 -0.71 17.39 20.75
C LYS A 216 -0.16 17.99 19.46
N LYS A 217 -0.64 19.19 19.08
CA LYS A 217 -0.24 19.90 17.85
C LYS A 217 1.28 20.18 17.75
N ASN A 218 1.96 20.35 18.88
CA ASN A 218 3.40 20.68 18.94
C ASN A 218 4.31 19.46 19.17
N SER A 219 3.77 18.25 19.10
CA SER A 219 4.58 17.04 19.25
C SER A 219 5.50 16.83 18.04
N LYS A 220 6.75 16.42 18.29
CA LYS A 220 7.66 15.95 17.22
C LYS A 220 7.06 14.76 16.46
N GLU A 221 6.30 13.91 17.15
CA GLU A 221 5.60 12.77 16.60
C GLU A 221 4.21 13.17 16.08
N LYS A 222 4.00 12.99 14.77
CA LYS A 222 2.71 13.30 14.11
C LYS A 222 1.61 12.29 14.42
N TYR A 223 1.98 11.05 14.68
CA TYR A 223 1.04 9.96 14.93
C TYR A 223 1.42 9.19 16.19
N LYS A 224 0.40 8.78 16.95
CA LYS A 224 0.50 7.70 17.93
C LYS A 224 0.29 6.38 17.21
N ILE A 225 1.12 5.40 17.53
CA ILE A 225 1.11 4.10 16.84
C ILE A 225 0.62 3.04 17.80
N LEU A 226 -0.32 2.22 17.34
CA LEU A 226 -0.82 1.08 18.07
C LEU A 226 -0.47 -0.19 17.31
N PHE A 227 0.28 -1.08 17.96
CA PHE A 227 0.42 -2.46 17.51
C PHE A 227 -0.88 -3.22 17.77
N THR A 228 -1.44 -3.84 16.72
CA THR A 228 -2.69 -4.61 16.81
C THR A 228 -2.45 -6.11 16.74
N SER A 229 -1.54 -6.58 15.89
CA SER A 229 -1.23 -8.01 15.82
C SER A 229 0.10 -8.32 15.13
N ALA A 230 0.72 -9.43 15.54
CA ALA A 230 1.71 -10.13 14.71
C ALA A 230 0.95 -11.07 13.76
N LEU A 231 1.40 -11.13 12.51
CA LEU A 231 0.73 -11.83 11.41
C LEU A 231 1.70 -12.72 10.66
N ASN A 232 1.16 -13.76 10.01
CA ASN A 232 1.96 -14.60 9.13
C ASN A 232 2.13 -13.91 7.78
N TYR A 233 3.38 -13.55 7.46
CA TYR A 233 3.71 -12.87 6.21
C TYR A 233 3.25 -13.65 4.96
N ASN A 234 3.36 -14.98 4.95
CA ASN A 234 2.97 -15.80 3.81
C ASN A 234 1.46 -15.76 3.58
N GLU A 235 0.68 -15.73 4.66
CA GLU A 235 -0.77 -15.60 4.58
C GLU A 235 -1.19 -14.23 4.05
N GLU A 236 -0.38 -13.18 4.23
CA GLU A 236 -0.69 -11.83 3.73
C GLU A 236 -0.43 -11.64 2.22
N LEU A 237 0.38 -12.51 1.61
CA LEU A 237 0.78 -12.38 0.20
C LEU A 237 -0.40 -12.37 -0.79
N HIS A 238 -1.52 -12.98 -0.44
CA HIS A 238 -2.70 -13.08 -1.32
C HIS A 238 -3.25 -11.71 -1.76
N TRP A 239 -2.95 -10.62 -1.05
CA TRP A 239 -3.37 -9.27 -1.42
C TRP A 239 -2.22 -8.25 -1.54
N ILE A 240 -1.05 -8.48 -0.92
CA ILE A 240 0.08 -7.53 -1.02
C ILE A 240 1.09 -7.85 -2.13
N TYR A 241 1.09 -9.07 -2.67
CA TYR A 241 2.21 -9.54 -3.52
C TYR A 241 2.48 -8.63 -4.74
N ALA A 242 1.42 -8.14 -5.40
CA ALA A 242 1.55 -7.24 -6.53
C ALA A 242 2.22 -5.91 -6.14
N MET A 243 1.85 -5.35 -4.99
CA MET A 243 2.44 -4.13 -4.45
C MET A 243 3.91 -4.34 -4.09
N GLN A 244 4.25 -5.49 -3.52
CA GLN A 244 5.63 -5.83 -3.17
C GLN A 244 6.51 -6.01 -4.41
N LEU A 245 6.02 -6.72 -5.42
CA LEU A 245 6.75 -6.89 -6.68
C LEU A 245 7.05 -5.54 -7.33
N LYS A 246 6.06 -4.63 -7.33
CA LYS A 246 6.22 -3.26 -7.82
C LYS A 246 7.29 -2.51 -7.03
N TYR A 247 7.22 -2.54 -5.71
CA TYR A 247 8.21 -1.92 -4.82
C TYR A 247 9.63 -2.42 -5.11
N LEU A 248 9.83 -3.74 -5.25
CA LEU A 248 11.14 -4.33 -5.51
C LEU A 248 11.69 -3.94 -6.90
N ARG A 249 10.83 -3.88 -7.92
CA ARG A 249 11.20 -3.39 -9.25
C ARG A 249 11.63 -1.93 -9.21
N ASP A 250 10.88 -1.09 -8.52
CA ASP A 250 11.18 0.33 -8.37
C ASP A 250 12.51 0.53 -7.62
N LYS A 251 12.75 -0.21 -6.53
CA LYS A 251 14.03 -0.20 -5.78
C LYS A 251 15.22 -0.54 -6.68
N LYS A 252 15.12 -1.63 -7.46
CA LYS A 252 16.16 -2.05 -8.40
C LYS A 252 16.41 -1.02 -9.50
N ASN A 253 15.35 -0.37 -10.00
CA ASN A 253 15.48 0.67 -11.02
C ASN A 253 16.14 1.94 -10.48
N VAL A 254 15.84 2.32 -9.23
CA VAL A 254 16.48 3.46 -8.55
C VAL A 254 17.97 3.18 -8.33
N GLU A 255 18.32 1.98 -7.87
CA GLU A 255 19.71 1.56 -7.67
C GLU A 255 20.52 1.62 -8.98
N LYS A 256 19.98 1.07 -10.07
CA LYS A 256 20.62 1.16 -11.40
C LYS A 256 20.87 2.61 -11.83
N ARG A 257 19.87 3.49 -11.69
CA ARG A 257 20.00 4.91 -12.04
C ARG A 257 21.04 5.62 -11.18
N SER A 258 21.15 5.28 -9.90
CA SER A 258 22.16 5.86 -9.00
C SER A 258 23.58 5.48 -9.42
N ILE A 259 23.79 4.21 -9.82
CA ILE A 259 25.07 3.71 -10.33
C ILE A 259 25.43 4.39 -11.65
N GLU A 260 24.46 4.54 -12.57
CA GLU A 260 24.65 5.23 -13.83
C GLU A 260 25.02 6.71 -13.62
N ALA A 261 24.31 7.41 -12.73
CA ALA A 261 24.59 8.80 -12.40
C ALA A 261 25.99 8.98 -11.78
N GLN A 262 26.42 8.06 -10.92
CA GLN A 262 27.75 8.08 -10.32
C GLN A 262 28.85 7.88 -11.38
N ARG A 263 28.67 6.93 -12.30
CA ARG A 263 29.58 6.72 -13.44
C ARG A 263 29.67 7.93 -14.36
N GLU A 264 28.56 8.64 -14.60
CA GLU A 264 28.58 9.88 -15.37
C GLU A 264 29.35 11.00 -14.67
N LEU A 265 29.20 11.10 -13.35
CA LEU A 265 29.88 12.10 -12.54
C LEU A 265 31.39 11.86 -12.54
N GLU A 266 31.83 10.61 -12.39
CA GLU A 266 33.24 10.20 -12.52
C GLU A 266 33.79 10.50 -13.93
N ARG A 267 33.01 10.23 -14.99
CA ARG A 267 33.41 10.58 -16.37
C ARG A 267 33.58 12.08 -16.56
N LYS A 268 32.68 12.90 -15.98
CA LYS A 268 32.78 14.37 -16.02
C LYS A 268 34.01 14.88 -15.25
N GLN A 269 34.30 14.31 -14.08
CA GLN A 269 35.50 14.64 -13.31
C GLN A 269 36.77 14.31 -14.09
N LYS A 270 36.89 13.10 -14.64
CA LYS A 270 38.04 12.69 -15.48
C LYS A 270 38.21 13.59 -16.71
N ARG A 271 37.13 14.02 -17.35
CA ARG A 271 37.18 14.98 -18.48
C ARG A 271 37.71 16.35 -18.03
N LYS A 272 37.23 16.88 -16.90
CA LYS A 272 37.72 18.14 -16.33
C LYS A 272 39.20 18.06 -15.95
N GLU A 273 39.65 16.97 -15.35
CA GLU A 273 41.07 16.75 -15.02
C GLU A 273 41.95 16.74 -16.28
N LYS A 274 41.52 16.04 -17.34
CA LYS A 274 42.24 16.03 -18.63
C LYS A 274 42.33 17.42 -19.25
N LEU A 275 41.22 18.18 -19.26
CA LEU A 275 41.19 19.57 -19.74
C LEU A 275 42.14 20.45 -18.92
N ASN A 276 42.09 20.38 -17.60
CA ASN A 276 42.97 21.15 -16.72
C ASN A 276 44.44 20.79 -16.94
N LYS A 277 44.76 19.50 -17.14
CA LYS A 277 46.13 19.06 -17.47
C LYS A 277 46.60 19.62 -18.82
N PHE A 278 45.75 19.60 -19.84
CA PHE A 278 46.03 20.17 -21.16
C PHE A 278 46.31 21.69 -21.07
N PHE A 279 45.46 22.45 -20.37
CA PHE A 279 45.68 23.90 -20.18
C PHE A 279 46.93 24.22 -19.37
N ARG A 280 47.32 23.39 -18.40
CA ARG A 280 48.58 23.55 -17.65
C ARG A 280 49.80 23.34 -18.55
N LEU A 281 49.79 22.30 -19.39
CA LEU A 281 50.88 21.99 -20.33
C LEU A 281 51.08 23.10 -21.38
N ASN A 282 49.99 23.64 -21.92
CA ASN A 282 50.08 24.75 -22.89
C ASN A 282 50.53 26.08 -22.25
N LYS A 283 50.25 26.30 -20.95
CA LYS A 283 50.77 27.47 -20.22
C LYS A 283 52.27 27.37 -19.94
N SER A 284 52.82 26.17 -19.71
CA SER A 284 54.26 26.00 -19.52
C SER A 284 55.06 26.19 -20.81
N GLN A 285 54.53 25.79 -21.97
CA GLN A 285 55.21 25.96 -23.27
C GLN A 285 55.24 27.42 -23.78
N LYS A 286 54.34 28.29 -23.32
CA LYS A 286 54.36 29.72 -23.66
C LYS A 286 55.32 30.56 -22.80
N LYS A 287 55.97 29.96 -21.80
CA LYS A 287 56.90 30.64 -20.88
C LYS A 287 58.36 30.24 -21.10
N SER A 288 58.65 29.28 -21.99
CA SER A 288 60.00 28.98 -22.50
C SER A 288 60.20 29.65 -23.84
#